data_AF-A0A0B7FTH1-F1
#
_entry.id   AF-A0A0B7FTH1-F1
#
_cell.length_a   1.000
_cell.length_b   1.000
_cell.length_c   1.000
_cell.angle_alpha   90.00
_cell.angle_beta   90.00
_cell.angle_gamma   90.00
#
_symmetry.space_group_name_H-M   'P 1'
#
loop_
_entity.id
_entity.type
_entity.pdbx_description
1 polymer ?
#
loop_
_entity_poly.entity_id
_entity_poly.type
_entity_poly.pdbx_seq_one_letter_code
_entity_poly.pdbx_strand_id
1 'polypeptide(L)'
;MKSRDEPIPSVEVAGPVDLADELRMFLLSHVILFDSPETRKTFSLQTVLTTSIPSDLRQRFDTASTNLFNAFSGSLAAYAVGDIEEGGAWDHAATKASLALAQLARIFQEGCLLTSLHVLVNLMASLSIAIPAFSKHLLEAGIGDQDSLILVVLCDAIVQFFKKPSDSGEVWHLAESILGLFEGLATHAKDDCVLKFSILSRKAEVISILLEPAQPPPWTVRVTRLLAILGSRPLLARALLSFPETNPPPTKDLSKAPLLEHLCRHLVAFRKHNINEHYRELYENILTTLAQLAIADNQSLTALVDSPPLLLSLVSFIYHVTSAIWSEIALAENATGNHETCLVQNLRSAVQLLHYLVFTPDPAPNIRERLLYATRGPFNGSIHFFIVSFGRLAFGDPPDYLDTNCSKAIREIRGLSEALLETVVDGPEVDGIYAVFRDSDEDENIPPSEERVEASVADEEEALNMVVDDEDY
;
A
#
# COMPACT_ATOMS: atom_id res chain seq x y z
N MET A 1 -60.87 12.33 36.05
CA MET A 1 -59.71 12.06 35.18
C MET A 1 -59.87 12.89 33.92
N LYS A 2 -59.18 14.03 33.82
CA LYS A 2 -59.05 14.82 32.57
C LYS A 2 -57.63 14.54 32.06
N SER A 3 -57.51 13.78 30.99
CA SER A 3 -56.23 13.57 30.30
C SER A 3 -55.83 14.88 29.61
N ARG A 4 -54.64 15.36 29.94
CA ARG A 4 -53.93 16.38 29.16
C ARG A 4 -53.35 15.67 27.93
N ASP A 5 -53.86 15.99 26.76
CA ASP A 5 -53.12 15.78 25.52
C ASP A 5 -52.12 16.92 25.38
N GLU A 6 -50.85 16.64 25.65
CA GLU A 6 -49.74 17.50 25.26
C GLU A 6 -49.46 17.27 23.77
N PRO A 7 -49.35 18.32 22.94
CA PRO A 7 -48.99 18.16 21.54
C PRO A 7 -47.52 17.76 21.45
N ILE A 8 -47.27 16.64 20.77
CA ILE A 8 -45.93 16.16 20.39
C ILE A 8 -45.22 17.30 19.61
N PRO A 9 -44.00 17.69 19.98
CA PRO A 9 -43.26 18.70 19.23
C PRO A 9 -43.02 18.19 17.80
N SER A 10 -43.46 18.98 16.84
CA SER A 10 -43.23 18.74 15.41
C SER A 10 -41.73 18.58 15.18
N VAL A 11 -41.34 17.40 14.70
CA VAL A 11 -39.99 17.15 14.17
C VAL A 11 -39.78 18.13 13.02
N GLU A 12 -38.87 19.10 13.19
CA GLU A 12 -38.36 19.92 12.10
C GLU A 12 -37.77 18.98 11.06
N VAL A 13 -38.48 18.81 9.95
CA VAL A 13 -37.95 18.17 8.75
C VAL A 13 -36.84 19.09 8.25
N ALA A 14 -35.58 18.73 8.53
CA ALA A 14 -34.44 19.44 7.98
C ALA A 14 -34.60 19.48 6.46
N GLY A 15 -34.69 20.70 5.90
CA GLY A 15 -34.77 20.90 4.45
C GLY A 15 -33.53 20.33 3.75
N PRO A 16 -33.59 20.14 2.43
CA PRO A 16 -32.41 19.71 1.67
C PRO A 16 -31.26 20.70 1.90
N VAL A 17 -30.06 20.16 2.16
CA VAL A 17 -28.86 20.95 2.43
C VAL A 17 -28.45 21.68 1.14
N ASP A 18 -28.36 23.01 1.19
CA ASP A 18 -27.79 23.79 0.09
C ASP A 18 -26.26 23.64 0.11
N LEU A 19 -25.77 22.77 -0.75
CA LEU A 19 -24.34 22.47 -0.88
C LEU A 19 -23.52 23.71 -1.30
N ALA A 20 -24.11 24.66 -2.05
CA ALA A 20 -23.39 25.86 -2.47
C ALA A 20 -23.15 26.80 -1.28
N ASP A 21 -24.16 26.93 -0.41
CA ASP A 21 -24.02 27.65 0.84
C ASP A 21 -23.10 26.94 1.83
N GLU A 22 -23.14 25.60 1.89
CA GLU A 22 -22.23 24.82 2.72
C GLU A 22 -20.77 25.01 2.28
N LEU A 23 -20.48 24.97 0.97
CA LEU A 23 -19.16 25.24 0.41
C LEU A 23 -18.67 26.65 0.77
N ARG A 24 -19.54 27.66 0.65
CA ARG A 24 -19.22 29.04 1.03
C ARG A 24 -18.90 29.13 2.52
N MET A 25 -19.76 28.55 3.37
CA MET A 25 -19.58 28.55 4.82
C MET A 25 -18.29 27.84 5.22
N PHE A 26 -17.99 26.70 4.61
CA PHE A 26 -16.79 25.93 4.89
C PHE A 26 -15.53 26.71 4.51
N LEU A 27 -15.49 27.29 3.29
CA LEU A 27 -14.36 28.09 2.82
C LEU A 27 -14.05 29.29 3.71
N LEU A 28 -15.09 29.92 4.29
CA LEU A 28 -14.95 31.08 5.17
C LEU A 28 -14.63 30.69 6.63
N SER A 29 -15.09 29.54 7.09
CA SER A 29 -14.98 29.11 8.50
C SER A 29 -13.83 28.14 8.76
N HIS A 30 -13.23 27.53 7.73
CA HIS A 30 -12.13 26.61 7.89
C HIS A 30 -10.92 27.30 8.54
N VAL A 31 -10.46 26.70 9.64
CA VAL A 31 -9.32 27.17 10.43
C VAL A 31 -8.22 26.13 10.33
N ILE A 32 -7.01 26.58 10.07
CA ILE A 32 -5.82 25.74 10.19
C ILE A 32 -5.21 25.91 11.58
N LEU A 33 -4.86 24.79 12.20
CA LEU A 33 -4.07 24.76 13.42
C LEU A 33 -2.63 24.48 13.01
N PHE A 34 -1.74 25.45 13.22
CA PHE A 34 -0.31 25.19 13.15
C PHE A 34 0.13 24.46 14.43
N ASP A 35 1.15 23.61 14.32
CA ASP A 35 1.63 22.62 15.31
C ASP A 35 1.85 23.10 16.75
N SER A 36 1.85 24.41 17.03
CA SER A 36 1.91 24.89 18.41
C SER A 36 0.51 25.06 19.01
N PRO A 37 0.23 24.51 20.21
CA PRO A 37 -1.01 24.78 20.93
C PRO A 37 -1.18 26.26 21.31
N GLU A 38 -0.14 27.07 21.16
CA GLU A 38 -0.14 28.52 21.38
C GLU A 38 -0.38 29.35 20.09
N THR A 39 -0.38 28.71 18.91
CA THR A 39 -0.57 29.44 17.65
C THR A 39 -2.00 29.95 17.51
N ARG A 40 -2.14 31.23 17.15
CA ARG A 40 -3.45 31.85 16.88
C ARG A 40 -4.16 31.09 15.77
N LYS A 41 -5.40 30.67 16.03
CA LYS A 41 -6.33 30.17 15.00
C LYS A 41 -6.44 31.22 13.88
N THR A 42 -6.01 30.86 12.69
CA THR A 42 -6.13 31.70 11.50
C THR A 42 -7.05 31.02 10.49
N PHE A 43 -7.97 31.80 9.91
CA PHE A 43 -8.78 31.31 8.81
C PHE A 43 -7.89 30.97 7.61
N SER A 44 -8.05 29.77 7.06
CA SER A 44 -7.17 29.27 6.00
C SER A 44 -7.29 30.13 4.75
N LEU A 45 -8.51 30.52 4.36
CA LEU A 45 -8.73 31.40 3.22
C LEU A 45 -8.11 32.79 3.43
N GLN A 46 -8.21 33.37 4.63
CA GLN A 46 -7.55 34.65 4.93
C GLN A 46 -6.03 34.55 4.77
N THR A 47 -5.43 33.47 5.26
CA THR A 47 -3.98 33.23 5.16
C THR A 47 -3.54 33.13 3.70
N VAL A 48 -4.30 32.36 2.89
CA VAL A 48 -4.09 32.22 1.44
C VAL A 48 -4.20 33.56 0.71
N LEU A 49 -5.21 34.38 1.02
CA LEU A 49 -5.47 35.64 0.32
C LEU A 49 -4.52 36.78 0.74
N THR A 50 -3.91 36.71 1.91
CA THR A 50 -2.97 37.73 2.43
C THR A 50 -1.51 37.39 2.20
N THR A 51 -1.24 36.27 1.52
CA THR A 51 0.12 35.83 1.21
C THR A 51 0.85 36.86 0.34
N SER A 52 2.13 37.11 0.63
CA SER A 52 2.99 37.96 -0.21
C SER A 52 3.39 37.21 -1.49
N ILE A 53 2.90 37.67 -2.64
CA ILE A 53 3.11 37.02 -3.95
C ILE A 53 4.23 37.74 -4.73
N PRO A 54 5.16 36.99 -5.36
CA PRO A 54 6.10 37.54 -6.34
C PRO A 54 5.41 38.36 -7.44
N SER A 55 6.06 39.44 -7.89
CA SER A 55 5.44 40.41 -8.83
C SER A 55 5.05 39.79 -10.18
N ASP A 56 5.79 38.78 -10.63
CA ASP A 56 5.55 38.01 -11.86
C ASP A 56 4.30 37.13 -11.79
N LEU A 57 3.91 36.69 -10.59
CA LEU A 57 2.73 35.85 -10.37
C LEU A 57 1.50 36.64 -9.91
N ARG A 58 1.65 37.91 -9.56
CA ARG A 58 0.61 38.74 -8.93
C ARG A 58 -0.67 38.86 -9.76
N GLN A 59 -0.55 39.08 -11.07
CA GLN A 59 -1.72 39.22 -11.95
C GLN A 59 -2.56 37.94 -11.99
N ARG A 60 -1.90 36.77 -12.06
CA ARG A 60 -2.56 35.47 -12.05
C ARG A 60 -3.24 35.22 -10.70
N PHE A 61 -2.59 35.62 -9.60
CA PHE A 61 -3.15 35.52 -8.26
C PHE A 61 -4.41 36.36 -8.11
N ASP A 62 -4.36 37.65 -8.44
CA ASP A 62 -5.51 38.54 -8.32
C ASP A 62 -6.70 38.06 -9.17
N THR A 63 -6.42 37.50 -10.36
CA THR A 63 -7.44 36.89 -11.22
C THR A 63 -8.08 35.66 -10.57
N ALA A 64 -7.27 34.74 -10.04
CA ALA A 64 -7.76 33.52 -9.39
C ALA A 64 -8.56 33.85 -8.11
N SER A 65 -8.10 34.79 -7.29
CA SER A 65 -8.83 35.29 -6.12
C SER A 65 -10.18 35.92 -6.52
N THR A 66 -10.19 36.75 -7.57
CA THR A 66 -11.44 37.34 -8.08
C THR A 66 -12.42 36.26 -8.55
N ASN A 67 -11.93 35.24 -9.26
CA ASN A 67 -12.75 34.12 -9.72
C ASN A 67 -13.32 33.30 -8.56
N LEU A 68 -12.56 33.11 -7.47
CA LEU A 68 -13.03 32.45 -6.26
C LEU A 68 -14.20 33.24 -5.62
N PHE A 69 -14.08 34.56 -5.49
CA PHE A 69 -15.17 35.40 -4.97
C PHE A 69 -16.39 35.44 -5.89
N ASN A 70 -16.16 35.43 -7.21
CA ASN A 70 -17.23 35.33 -8.19
C ASN A 70 -17.99 33.99 -8.12
N ALA A 71 -17.33 32.92 -7.66
CA ALA A 71 -18.01 31.64 -7.39
C ALA A 71 -19.09 31.79 -6.30
N PHE A 72 -18.86 32.65 -5.30
CA PHE A 72 -19.83 32.92 -4.23
C PHE A 72 -20.95 33.90 -4.63
N SER A 73 -20.73 34.68 -5.68
CA SER A 73 -21.67 35.75 -6.09
C SER A 73 -22.81 35.23 -6.97
N GLY A 74 -22.66 34.04 -7.56
CA GLY A 74 -23.64 33.46 -8.51
C GLY A 74 -24.93 32.95 -7.88
N SER A 75 -24.95 32.63 -6.58
CA SER A 75 -26.13 32.04 -5.92
C SER A 75 -27.30 33.04 -5.80
N LEU A 76 -27.04 34.32 -5.51
CA LEU A 76 -28.10 35.31 -5.27
C LEU A 76 -28.89 35.75 -6.51
N ALA A 77 -28.31 35.63 -7.72
CA ALA A 77 -28.98 36.09 -8.95
C ALA A 77 -29.80 34.99 -9.64
N ALA A 78 -29.47 33.71 -9.43
CA ALA A 78 -30.14 32.59 -10.08
C ALA A 78 -31.52 32.28 -9.46
N TYR A 79 -31.72 32.54 -8.16
CA TYR A 79 -33.05 32.42 -7.52
C TYR A 79 -34.07 33.48 -7.96
N ALA A 80 -33.63 34.55 -8.64
CA ALA A 80 -34.51 35.62 -9.10
C ALA A 80 -35.21 35.33 -10.44
N VAL A 81 -34.77 34.29 -11.17
CA VAL A 81 -35.36 33.88 -12.45
C VAL A 81 -35.71 32.40 -12.34
N GLY A 82 -36.92 32.14 -11.84
CA GLY A 82 -37.35 30.84 -11.29
C GLY A 82 -37.50 29.69 -12.28
N ASP A 83 -36.40 29.19 -12.85
CA ASP A 83 -36.43 28.03 -13.75
C ASP A 83 -35.12 27.23 -13.84
N ILE A 84 -34.27 27.21 -12.79
CA ILE A 84 -33.08 26.34 -12.78
C ILE A 84 -33.23 25.29 -11.68
N GLU A 85 -33.18 24.01 -12.10
CA GLU A 85 -33.07 22.83 -11.25
C GLU A 85 -31.99 23.04 -10.17
N GLU A 86 -32.29 22.70 -8.91
CA GLU A 86 -31.42 22.93 -7.74
C GLU A 86 -29.95 22.45 -7.90
N GLY A 87 -29.66 21.57 -8.87
CA GLY A 87 -28.30 21.14 -9.22
C GLY A 87 -27.43 22.19 -9.94
N GLY A 88 -28.02 23.15 -10.67
CA GLY A 88 -27.27 24.10 -11.50
C GLY A 88 -26.46 25.13 -10.71
N ALA A 89 -26.96 25.55 -9.54
CA ALA A 89 -26.27 26.51 -8.67
C ALA A 89 -25.01 25.91 -8.02
N TRP A 90 -25.13 24.67 -7.51
CA TRP A 90 -23.99 23.91 -6.98
C TRP A 90 -22.91 23.70 -8.02
N ASP A 91 -23.26 23.15 -9.20
CA ASP A 91 -22.26 22.81 -10.22
C ASP A 91 -21.51 24.07 -10.70
N HIS A 92 -22.21 25.20 -10.84
CA HIS A 92 -21.58 26.46 -11.19
C HIS A 92 -20.61 26.97 -10.11
N ALA A 93 -21.04 26.99 -8.85
CA ALA A 93 -20.23 27.44 -7.73
C ALA A 93 -19.02 26.53 -7.52
N ALA A 94 -19.23 25.21 -7.50
CA ALA A 94 -18.21 24.21 -7.30
C ALA A 94 -17.16 24.21 -8.42
N THR A 95 -17.57 24.29 -9.70
CA THR A 95 -16.64 24.37 -10.84
C THR A 95 -15.75 25.62 -10.79
N LYS A 96 -16.34 26.78 -10.49
CA LYS A 96 -15.57 28.03 -10.40
C LYS A 96 -14.63 28.03 -9.21
N ALA A 97 -15.11 27.59 -8.04
CA ALA A 97 -14.31 27.51 -6.83
C ALA A 97 -13.15 26.51 -7.01
N SER A 98 -13.42 25.32 -7.55
CA SER A 98 -12.41 24.29 -7.76
C SER A 98 -11.30 24.74 -8.72
N LEU A 99 -11.65 25.38 -9.84
CA LEU A 99 -10.68 25.93 -10.77
C LEU A 99 -9.85 27.04 -10.14
N ALA A 100 -10.48 27.96 -9.41
CA ALA A 100 -9.77 29.06 -8.76
C ALA A 100 -8.80 28.55 -7.67
N LEU A 101 -9.21 27.58 -6.85
CA LEU A 101 -8.36 26.96 -5.84
C LEU A 101 -7.19 26.21 -6.48
N ALA A 102 -7.42 25.45 -7.55
CA ALA A 102 -6.35 24.76 -8.28
C ALA A 102 -5.35 25.75 -8.93
N GLN A 103 -5.84 26.89 -9.46
CA GLN A 103 -4.99 27.96 -9.98
C GLN A 103 -4.14 28.63 -8.89
N LEU A 104 -4.72 28.90 -7.72
CA LEU A 104 -3.98 29.42 -6.57
C LEU A 104 -2.89 28.43 -6.10
N ALA A 105 -3.21 27.13 -6.06
CA ALA A 105 -2.24 26.10 -5.71
C ALA A 105 -1.06 26.08 -6.69
N ARG A 106 -1.33 26.19 -8.00
CA ARG A 106 -0.29 26.30 -9.02
C ARG A 106 0.61 27.51 -8.80
N ILE A 107 0.03 28.66 -8.48
CA ILE A 107 0.80 29.89 -8.21
C ILE A 107 1.70 29.73 -6.99
N PHE A 108 1.20 29.12 -5.92
CA PHE A 108 2.00 28.88 -4.71
C PHE A 108 3.11 27.86 -4.95
N GLN A 109 2.86 26.84 -5.76
CA GLN A 109 3.87 25.87 -6.15
C GLN A 109 4.97 26.52 -7.02
N GLU A 110 4.59 27.25 -8.08
CA GLU A 110 5.54 27.98 -8.95
C GLU A 110 6.36 29.02 -8.15
N GLY A 111 5.71 29.72 -7.20
CA GLY A 111 6.36 30.71 -6.33
C GLY A 111 7.13 30.12 -5.14
N CYS A 112 7.20 28.79 -4.99
CA CYS A 112 7.81 28.11 -3.83
C CYS A 112 7.27 28.56 -2.46
N LEU A 113 5.99 28.95 -2.40
CA LEU A 113 5.32 29.44 -1.19
C LEU A 113 4.74 28.27 -0.38
N LEU A 114 5.62 27.49 0.25
CA LEU A 114 5.29 26.20 0.91
C LEU A 114 4.16 26.33 1.94
N THR A 115 4.22 27.32 2.83
CA THR A 115 3.21 27.51 3.89
C THR A 115 1.83 27.77 3.29
N SER A 116 1.74 28.67 2.30
CA SER A 116 0.47 29.01 1.66
C SER A 116 -0.08 27.85 0.82
N LEU A 117 0.80 27.09 0.18
CA LEU A 117 0.42 25.87 -0.53
C LEU A 117 -0.12 24.82 0.45
N HIS A 118 0.57 24.59 1.57
CA HIS A 118 0.12 23.69 2.63
C HIS A 118 -1.27 24.07 3.13
N VAL A 119 -1.49 25.34 3.50
CA VAL A 119 -2.78 25.82 4.01
C VAL A 119 -3.90 25.61 2.99
N LEU A 120 -3.63 25.89 1.71
CA LEU A 120 -4.61 25.73 0.64
C LEU A 120 -4.92 24.26 0.35
N VAL A 121 -3.89 23.41 0.31
CA VAL A 121 -4.06 21.96 0.08
C VAL A 121 -4.80 21.31 1.24
N ASN A 122 -4.50 21.70 2.48
CA ASN A 122 -5.23 21.25 3.66
C ASN A 122 -6.72 21.65 3.60
N LEU A 123 -7.02 22.91 3.24
CA LEU A 123 -8.39 23.38 3.01
C LEU A 123 -9.11 22.54 1.94
N MET A 124 -8.47 22.26 0.81
CA MET A 124 -9.04 21.42 -0.24
C MET A 124 -9.26 19.97 0.21
N ALA A 125 -8.35 19.42 1.03
CA ALA A 125 -8.50 18.07 1.59
C ALA A 125 -9.72 18.01 2.51
N SER A 126 -9.82 18.95 3.44
CA SER A 126 -10.96 19.08 4.35
C SER A 126 -12.28 19.28 3.61
N LEU A 127 -12.29 20.09 2.54
CA LEU A 127 -13.46 20.26 1.66
C LEU A 127 -13.86 18.97 0.96
N SER A 128 -12.88 18.21 0.45
CA SER A 128 -13.13 16.96 -0.26
C SER A 128 -13.72 15.88 0.65
N ILE A 129 -13.35 15.92 1.94
CA ILE A 129 -13.89 15.01 2.98
C ILE A 129 -15.27 15.48 3.44
N ALA A 130 -15.43 16.78 3.74
CA ALA A 130 -16.69 17.33 4.26
C ALA A 130 -17.80 17.38 3.21
N ILE A 131 -17.46 17.69 1.96
CA ILE A 131 -18.39 17.77 0.83
C ILE A 131 -17.88 16.85 -0.29
N PRO A 132 -18.13 15.53 -0.23
CA PRO A 132 -17.61 14.56 -1.20
C PRO A 132 -17.89 14.90 -2.67
N ALA A 133 -19.04 15.53 -2.95
CA ALA A 133 -19.41 15.98 -4.29
C ALA A 133 -18.42 17.00 -4.90
N PHE A 134 -17.68 17.74 -4.07
CA PHE A 134 -16.68 18.71 -4.51
C PHE A 134 -15.46 18.03 -5.16
N SER A 135 -15.15 16.79 -4.77
CA SER A 135 -14.00 16.03 -5.31
C SER A 135 -14.07 15.87 -6.83
N LYS A 136 -15.28 15.64 -7.37
CA LYS A 136 -15.51 15.58 -8.83
C LYS A 136 -15.10 16.89 -9.50
N HIS A 137 -15.59 18.01 -8.99
CA HIS A 137 -15.32 19.36 -9.52
C HIS A 137 -13.84 19.73 -9.43
N LEU A 138 -13.13 19.27 -8.40
CA LEU A 138 -11.68 19.48 -8.27
C LEU A 138 -10.87 18.63 -9.24
N LEU A 139 -11.28 17.37 -9.46
CA LEU A 139 -10.66 16.50 -10.46
C LEU A 139 -10.97 16.96 -11.90
N GLU A 140 -12.13 17.57 -12.14
CA GLU A 140 -12.54 18.14 -13.43
C GLU A 140 -11.96 19.51 -13.74
N ALA A 141 -11.53 20.26 -12.72
CA ALA A 141 -10.83 21.52 -12.92
C ALA A 141 -9.49 21.30 -13.66
N GLY A 142 -9.38 21.77 -14.91
CA GLY A 142 -8.17 21.52 -15.69
C GLY A 142 -8.11 22.16 -17.08
N ILE A 143 -6.94 22.01 -17.69
CA ILE A 143 -6.61 22.47 -19.04
C ILE A 143 -6.69 21.24 -19.96
N GLY A 144 -7.91 20.84 -20.31
CA GLY A 144 -8.19 19.71 -21.22
C GLY A 144 -8.83 18.49 -20.57
N ASP A 145 -9.27 17.54 -21.40
CA ASP A 145 -10.12 16.41 -20.97
C ASP A 145 -9.39 15.36 -20.13
N GLN A 146 -8.05 15.28 -20.22
CA GLN A 146 -7.28 14.17 -19.66
C GLN A 146 -6.68 14.44 -18.28
N ASP A 147 -6.27 15.68 -17.99
CA ASP A 147 -5.46 15.98 -16.82
C ASP A 147 -6.15 16.96 -15.86
N SER A 148 -6.20 16.59 -14.59
CA SER A 148 -6.64 17.49 -13.51
C SER A 148 -5.52 18.47 -13.17
N LEU A 149 -5.82 19.78 -13.16
CA LEU A 149 -4.85 20.81 -12.80
C LEU A 149 -4.33 20.60 -11.38
N ILE A 150 -5.19 20.22 -10.43
CA ILE A 150 -4.74 20.01 -9.05
C ILE A 150 -3.77 18.82 -8.98
N LEU A 151 -4.06 17.71 -9.64
CA LEU A 151 -3.17 16.54 -9.60
C LEU A 151 -1.81 16.85 -10.25
N VAL A 152 -1.79 17.65 -11.33
CA VAL A 152 -0.56 18.14 -11.96
C VAL A 152 0.27 18.94 -10.94
N VAL A 153 -0.36 19.92 -10.28
CA VAL A 153 0.30 20.78 -9.28
C VAL A 153 0.86 19.97 -8.11
N LEU A 154 0.09 19.01 -7.59
CA LEU A 154 0.53 18.16 -6.48
C LEU A 154 1.71 17.27 -6.90
N CYS A 155 1.68 16.69 -8.09
CA CYS A 155 2.79 15.90 -8.63
C CYS A 155 4.05 16.76 -8.83
N ASP A 156 3.90 17.97 -9.36
CA ASP A 156 5.02 18.90 -9.54
C ASP A 156 5.60 19.36 -8.20
N ALA A 157 4.75 19.59 -7.19
CA ALA A 157 5.19 19.85 -5.82
C ALA A 157 5.98 18.66 -5.23
N ILE A 158 5.52 17.42 -5.46
CA ILE A 158 6.25 16.20 -5.05
C ILE A 158 7.65 16.18 -5.66
N VAL A 159 7.72 16.36 -6.98
CA VAL A 159 8.99 16.35 -7.73
C VAL A 159 9.91 17.49 -7.33
N GLN A 160 9.35 18.66 -6.99
CA GLN A 160 10.15 19.83 -6.66
C GLN A 160 10.68 19.81 -5.21
N PHE A 161 9.85 19.43 -4.24
CA PHE A 161 10.16 19.64 -2.83
C PHE A 161 10.55 18.37 -2.06
N PHE A 162 10.25 17.18 -2.58
CA PHE A 162 10.39 15.91 -1.83
C PHE A 162 11.47 14.97 -2.38
N LYS A 163 12.26 15.41 -3.38
CA LYS A 163 13.38 14.65 -3.96
C LYS A 163 14.42 14.19 -2.93
N LYS A 164 14.57 14.94 -1.83
CA LYS A 164 15.42 14.57 -0.72
C LYS A 164 14.56 14.56 0.54
N PRO A 165 14.75 13.60 1.45
CA PRO A 165 14.13 13.67 2.76
C PRO A 165 14.57 14.99 3.41
N SER A 166 13.61 15.86 3.67
CA SER A 166 13.85 17.16 4.29
C SER A 166 13.44 17.08 5.74
N ASP A 167 14.31 17.56 6.62
CA ASP A 167 14.01 17.67 8.06
C ASP A 167 13.18 18.94 8.39
N SER A 168 12.81 19.74 7.38
CA SER A 168 12.01 20.94 7.59
C SER A 168 10.54 20.60 7.85
N GLY A 169 10.02 21.06 8.99
CA GLY A 169 8.62 20.87 9.37
C GLY A 169 7.62 21.39 8.32
N GLU A 170 7.95 22.49 7.64
CA GLU A 170 7.10 23.06 6.58
C GLU A 170 6.91 22.12 5.38
N VAL A 171 7.96 21.41 4.97
CA VAL A 171 7.88 20.44 3.87
C VAL A 171 7.06 19.24 4.34
N TRP A 172 7.22 18.82 5.60
CA TRP A 172 6.43 17.73 6.17
C TRP A 172 4.94 18.04 6.24
N HIS A 173 4.56 19.24 6.69
CA HIS A 173 3.16 19.70 6.69
C HIS A 173 2.53 19.72 5.31
N LEU A 174 3.30 20.18 4.31
CA LEU A 174 2.86 20.12 2.92
C LEU A 174 2.68 18.67 2.47
N ALA A 175 3.63 17.78 2.80
CA ALA A 175 3.56 16.34 2.51
C ALA A 175 2.25 15.74 3.05
N GLU A 176 1.96 15.97 4.32
CA GLU A 176 0.77 15.46 4.98
C GLU A 176 -0.51 15.98 4.32
N SER A 177 -0.52 17.25 3.93
CA SER A 177 -1.68 17.83 3.26
C SER A 177 -1.87 17.29 1.85
N ILE A 178 -0.78 17.13 1.07
CA ILE A 178 -0.82 16.56 -0.28
C ILE A 178 -1.39 15.14 -0.24
N LEU A 179 -0.86 14.28 0.64
CA LEU A 179 -1.36 12.92 0.79
C LEU A 179 -2.80 12.88 1.31
N GLY A 180 -3.17 13.76 2.24
CA GLY A 180 -4.56 13.88 2.72
C GLY A 180 -5.53 14.28 1.61
N LEU A 181 -5.12 15.20 0.73
CA LEU A 181 -5.92 15.57 -0.44
C LEU A 181 -6.01 14.41 -1.44
N PHE A 182 -4.92 13.71 -1.73
CA PHE A 182 -4.98 12.53 -2.61
C PHE A 182 -5.90 11.44 -2.05
N GLU A 183 -5.80 11.11 -0.76
CA GLU A 183 -6.67 10.13 -0.10
C GLU A 183 -8.14 10.55 -0.17
N GLY A 184 -8.45 11.81 0.15
CA GLY A 184 -9.81 12.36 0.07
C GLY A 184 -10.39 12.30 -1.35
N LEU A 185 -9.60 12.74 -2.34
CA LEU A 185 -10.02 12.70 -3.75
C LEU A 185 -10.18 11.27 -4.26
N ALA A 186 -9.24 10.37 -3.95
CA ALA A 186 -9.26 8.97 -4.39
C ALA A 186 -10.45 8.20 -3.79
N THR A 187 -10.80 8.49 -2.54
CA THR A 187 -11.92 7.84 -1.84
C THR A 187 -13.26 8.20 -2.47
N HIS A 188 -13.43 9.45 -2.92
CA HIS A 188 -14.70 9.97 -3.44
C HIS A 188 -14.78 10.05 -4.97
N ALA A 189 -13.70 9.75 -5.69
CA ALA A 189 -13.69 9.75 -7.14
C ALA A 189 -14.60 8.65 -7.71
N LYS A 190 -15.45 9.03 -8.67
CA LYS A 190 -16.17 8.09 -9.55
C LYS A 190 -15.25 7.62 -10.68
N ASP A 191 -15.56 6.47 -11.26
CA ASP A 191 -14.68 5.74 -12.20
C ASP A 191 -14.10 6.61 -13.33
N ASP A 192 -14.88 7.53 -13.91
CA ASP A 192 -14.42 8.47 -14.95
C ASP A 192 -13.34 9.45 -14.45
N CYS A 193 -13.47 9.91 -13.20
CA CYS A 193 -12.51 10.83 -12.57
C CYS A 193 -11.30 10.08 -11.99
N VAL A 194 -11.46 8.81 -11.60
CA VAL A 194 -10.39 7.98 -11.05
C VAL A 194 -9.23 7.84 -12.04
N LEU A 195 -9.51 7.75 -13.35
CA LEU A 195 -8.48 7.66 -14.38
C LEU A 195 -7.50 8.85 -14.41
N LYS A 196 -7.90 10.01 -13.87
CA LYS A 196 -7.01 11.18 -13.78
C LYS A 196 -5.82 10.95 -12.85
N PHE A 197 -5.92 10.00 -11.92
CA PHE A 197 -4.79 9.57 -11.08
C PHE A 197 -3.70 8.81 -11.87
N SER A 198 -3.95 8.43 -13.12
CA SER A 198 -2.91 7.89 -14.01
C SER A 198 -1.72 8.83 -14.22
N ILE A 199 -1.85 10.13 -13.88
CA ILE A 199 -0.71 11.04 -13.83
C ILE A 199 0.42 10.55 -12.91
N LEU A 200 0.10 9.82 -11.83
CA LEU A 200 1.08 9.28 -10.90
C LEU A 200 2.03 8.30 -11.61
N SER A 201 1.52 7.42 -12.47
CA SER A 201 2.35 6.48 -13.23
C SER A 201 2.99 7.11 -14.48
N ARG A 202 2.33 8.11 -15.09
CA ARG A 202 2.88 8.85 -16.25
C ARG A 202 4.10 9.71 -15.89
N LYS A 203 4.26 10.13 -14.63
CA LYS A 203 5.45 10.84 -14.14
C LYS A 203 6.29 9.92 -13.27
N ALA A 204 7.24 9.18 -13.88
CA ALA A 204 8.08 8.18 -13.20
C ALA A 204 8.76 8.69 -11.92
N GLU A 205 9.18 9.96 -11.92
CA GLU A 205 9.83 10.61 -10.78
C GLU A 205 8.91 10.65 -9.54
N VAL A 206 7.59 10.78 -9.74
CA VAL A 206 6.62 10.88 -8.64
C VAL A 206 6.60 9.57 -7.84
N ILE A 207 6.35 8.43 -8.49
CA ILE A 207 6.32 7.12 -7.79
C ILE A 207 7.66 6.81 -7.13
N SER A 208 8.76 7.16 -7.78
CA SER A 208 10.10 6.94 -7.23
C SER A 208 10.30 7.74 -5.94
N ILE A 209 9.91 9.03 -5.91
CA ILE A 209 10.01 9.88 -4.72
C ILE A 209 9.04 9.42 -3.62
N LEU A 210 7.81 9.08 -3.99
CA LEU A 210 6.76 8.66 -3.05
C LEU A 210 7.15 7.38 -2.30
N LEU A 211 7.78 6.42 -2.98
CA LEU A 211 8.12 5.09 -2.44
C LEU A 211 9.61 4.90 -2.13
N GLU A 212 10.42 5.96 -2.17
CA GLU A 212 11.86 5.87 -1.85
C GLU A 212 12.05 5.36 -0.41
N PRO A 213 12.84 4.29 -0.17
CA PRO A 213 13.07 3.77 1.19
C PRO A 213 13.72 4.76 2.16
N ALA A 214 14.31 5.86 1.66
CA ALA A 214 14.83 6.95 2.48
C ALA A 214 13.74 7.84 3.10
N GLN A 215 12.47 7.71 2.66
CA GLN A 215 11.38 8.50 3.23
C GLN A 215 11.00 8.02 4.63
N PRO A 216 10.46 8.90 5.51
CA PRO A 216 10.02 8.53 6.84
C PRO A 216 8.92 7.44 6.81
N PRO A 217 8.91 6.47 7.76
CA PRO A 217 7.91 5.40 7.78
C PRO A 217 6.45 5.87 7.74
N PRO A 218 6.01 6.92 8.48
CA PRO A 218 4.63 7.39 8.41
C PRO A 218 4.20 7.87 7.01
N TRP A 219 5.14 8.44 6.24
CA TRP A 219 4.90 8.85 4.87
C TRP A 219 4.67 7.62 3.98
N THR A 220 5.60 6.67 4.02
CA THR A 220 5.54 5.47 3.17
C THR A 220 4.27 4.66 3.44
N VAL A 221 3.83 4.55 4.69
CA VAL A 221 2.57 3.89 5.06
C VAL A 221 1.37 4.55 4.39
N ARG A 222 1.30 5.89 4.42
CA ARG A 222 0.19 6.61 3.78
C ARG A 222 0.24 6.54 2.26
N VAL A 223 1.43 6.56 1.67
CA VAL A 223 1.60 6.34 0.24
C VAL A 223 1.09 4.95 -0.16
N THR A 224 1.46 3.90 0.57
CA THR A 224 0.99 2.54 0.25
C THR A 224 -0.50 2.37 0.51
N ARG A 225 -1.07 3.05 1.52
CA ARG A 225 -2.52 3.11 1.74
C ARG A 225 -3.25 3.77 0.57
N LEU A 226 -2.75 4.91 0.08
CA LEU A 226 -3.27 5.56 -1.12
C LEU A 226 -3.21 4.61 -2.32
N LEU A 227 -2.11 3.91 -2.52
CA LEU A 227 -1.98 2.92 -3.59
C LEU A 227 -2.96 1.76 -3.45
N ALA A 228 -3.27 1.31 -2.23
CA ALA A 228 -4.30 0.29 -2.00
C ALA A 228 -5.70 0.80 -2.40
N ILE A 229 -6.03 2.06 -2.04
CA ILE A 229 -7.29 2.70 -2.44
C ILE A 229 -7.38 2.79 -3.98
N LEU A 230 -6.31 3.27 -4.63
CA LEU A 230 -6.27 3.41 -6.08
C LEU A 230 -6.27 2.06 -6.80
N GLY A 231 -5.56 1.07 -6.27
CA GLY A 231 -5.47 -0.29 -6.81
C GLY A 231 -6.79 -1.05 -6.77
N SER A 232 -7.67 -0.73 -5.82
CA SER A 232 -9.04 -1.30 -5.75
C SER A 232 -9.93 -0.92 -6.94
N ARG A 233 -9.49 0.01 -7.80
CA ARG A 233 -10.21 0.48 -8.99
C ARG A 233 -9.64 -0.19 -10.25
N PRO A 234 -10.36 -1.12 -10.91
CA PRO A 234 -9.80 -1.93 -12.00
C PRO A 234 -9.23 -1.12 -13.16
N LEU A 235 -9.89 -0.02 -13.56
CA LEU A 235 -9.43 0.84 -14.65
C LEU A 235 -8.09 1.52 -14.35
N LEU A 236 -7.84 1.84 -13.08
CA LEU A 236 -6.62 2.49 -12.65
C LEU A 236 -5.49 1.51 -12.36
N ALA A 237 -5.81 0.30 -11.89
CA ALA A 237 -4.83 -0.76 -11.69
C ALA A 237 -3.93 -0.96 -12.93
N ARG A 238 -4.55 -1.03 -14.12
CA ARG A 238 -3.83 -1.11 -15.38
C ARG A 238 -2.96 0.12 -15.65
N ALA A 239 -3.48 1.32 -15.43
CA ALA A 239 -2.73 2.55 -15.65
C ALA A 239 -1.56 2.71 -14.66
N LEU A 240 -1.68 2.18 -13.44
CA LEU A 240 -0.59 2.17 -12.46
C LEU A 240 0.56 1.23 -12.85
N LEU A 241 0.23 0.15 -13.58
CA LEU A 241 1.21 -0.80 -14.12
C LEU A 241 1.76 -0.38 -15.50
N SER A 242 1.15 0.61 -16.16
CA SER A 242 1.58 1.08 -17.48
C SER A 242 2.77 2.05 -17.42
N PHE A 243 3.58 2.07 -18.47
CA PHE A 243 4.74 2.94 -18.57
C PHE A 243 4.39 4.42 -18.76
N PRO A 244 5.22 5.33 -18.25
CA PRO A 244 5.21 6.73 -18.67
C PRO A 244 5.54 6.83 -20.15
N GLU A 245 4.67 7.48 -20.94
CA GLU A 245 4.73 7.55 -22.42
C GLU A 245 5.94 8.33 -22.99
N THR A 246 6.95 8.65 -22.19
CA THR A 246 7.93 9.67 -22.56
C THR A 246 9.06 9.24 -23.50
N ASN A 247 9.12 7.98 -23.93
CA ASN A 247 9.84 7.52 -25.13
C ASN A 247 9.52 6.02 -25.32
N PRO A 248 9.08 5.56 -26.51
CA PRO A 248 8.93 4.13 -26.76
C PRO A 248 10.29 3.55 -27.19
N PRO A 249 11.07 2.87 -26.33
CA PRO A 249 12.02 1.90 -26.85
C PRO A 249 11.24 0.78 -27.56
N PRO A 250 11.79 0.18 -28.62
CA PRO A 250 11.08 -0.78 -29.48
C PRO A 250 10.74 -2.12 -28.80
N THR A 251 11.08 -2.31 -27.53
CA THR A 251 10.76 -3.49 -26.73
C THR A 251 10.00 -3.04 -25.48
N LYS A 252 8.68 -3.19 -25.51
CA LYS A 252 7.79 -3.00 -24.34
C LYS A 252 8.02 -4.13 -23.35
N ASP A 253 9.11 -4.07 -22.60
CA ASP A 253 9.34 -4.96 -21.46
C ASP A 253 8.49 -4.49 -20.28
N LEU A 254 7.23 -4.97 -20.18
CA LEU A 254 6.32 -4.76 -19.03
C LEU A 254 6.93 -5.20 -17.67
N SER A 255 8.08 -5.88 -17.69
CA SER A 255 8.85 -6.35 -16.53
C SER A 255 9.56 -5.25 -15.71
N LYS A 256 9.44 -3.96 -16.10
CA LYS A 256 10.08 -2.82 -15.41
C LYS A 256 9.11 -1.72 -14.96
N ALA A 257 7.92 -2.09 -14.47
CA ALA A 257 7.02 -1.12 -13.86
C ALA A 257 7.67 -0.50 -12.60
N PRO A 258 7.94 0.82 -12.55
CA PRO A 258 8.64 1.43 -11.42
C PRO A 258 7.92 1.20 -10.09
N LEU A 259 6.59 1.26 -10.10
CA LEU A 259 5.76 0.96 -8.91
C LEU A 259 6.09 -0.41 -8.32
N LEU A 260 6.12 -1.44 -9.17
CA LEU A 260 6.33 -2.82 -8.73
C LEU A 260 7.74 -3.03 -8.17
N GLU A 261 8.76 -2.43 -8.79
CA GLU A 261 10.13 -2.50 -8.29
C GLU A 261 10.25 -1.89 -6.88
N HIS A 262 9.61 -0.74 -6.65
CA HIS A 262 9.63 -0.07 -5.34
C HIS A 262 8.88 -0.87 -4.27
N LEU A 263 7.70 -1.40 -4.58
CA LEU A 263 6.95 -2.27 -3.67
C LEU A 263 7.75 -3.54 -3.31
N CYS A 264 8.39 -4.16 -4.31
CA CYS A 264 9.27 -5.31 -4.09
C CYS A 264 10.47 -4.97 -3.20
N ARG A 265 11.07 -3.80 -3.38
CA ARG A 265 12.20 -3.32 -2.56
C ARG A 265 11.82 -3.21 -1.08
N HIS A 266 10.61 -2.72 -0.78
CA HIS A 266 10.09 -2.69 0.59
C HIS A 266 9.88 -4.09 1.17
N LEU A 267 9.31 -5.03 0.40
CA LEU A 267 9.14 -6.43 0.85
C LEU A 267 10.49 -7.08 1.19
N VAL A 268 11.51 -6.89 0.35
CA VAL A 268 12.87 -7.41 0.57
C VAL A 268 13.59 -6.73 1.74
N ALA A 269 13.23 -5.48 2.05
CA ALA A 269 13.78 -4.73 3.18
C ALA A 269 13.23 -5.19 4.54
N PHE A 270 12.24 -6.10 4.56
CA PHE A 270 11.77 -6.70 5.82
C PHE A 270 12.93 -7.38 6.57
N ARG A 271 13.04 -7.07 7.86
CA ARG A 271 14.04 -7.65 8.77
C ARG A 271 13.35 -8.00 10.09
N LYS A 272 13.92 -8.95 10.82
CA LYS A 272 13.36 -9.46 12.09
C LYS A 272 13.13 -8.39 13.17
N HIS A 273 13.77 -7.22 13.06
CA HIS A 273 13.61 -6.09 14.00
C HIS A 273 12.65 -5.00 13.50
N ASN A 274 12.06 -5.14 12.29
CA ASN A 274 11.12 -4.17 11.72
C ASN A 274 9.66 -4.49 12.13
N ILE A 275 9.42 -4.76 13.43
CA ILE A 275 8.11 -5.15 13.97
C ILE A 275 7.40 -3.96 14.64
N ASN A 276 7.72 -2.73 14.24
CA ASN A 276 6.99 -1.54 14.72
C ASN A 276 5.63 -1.39 14.01
N GLU A 277 4.68 -0.69 14.63
CA GLU A 277 3.32 -0.48 14.12
C GLU A 277 3.27 0.10 12.70
N HIS A 278 4.16 1.05 12.39
CA HIS A 278 4.26 1.61 11.03
C HIS A 278 4.65 0.56 9.98
N TYR A 279 5.57 -0.34 10.31
CA TYR A 279 5.99 -1.37 9.38
C TYR A 279 4.90 -2.43 9.19
N ARG A 280 4.11 -2.73 10.22
CA ARG A 280 2.92 -3.58 10.09
C ARG A 280 2.00 -3.07 8.98
N GLU A 281 1.54 -1.84 9.13
CA GLU A 281 0.55 -1.26 8.22
C GLU A 281 1.14 -1.10 6.81
N LEU A 282 2.44 -0.81 6.71
CA LEU A 282 3.15 -0.74 5.44
C LEU A 282 3.00 -2.04 4.64
N TYR A 283 3.31 -3.20 5.23
CA TYR A 283 3.28 -4.47 4.50
C TYR A 283 1.85 -4.93 4.20
N GLU A 284 0.90 -4.67 5.10
CA GLU A 284 -0.52 -4.90 4.83
C GLU A 284 -0.96 -4.13 3.58
N ASN A 285 -0.69 -2.82 3.55
CA ASN A 285 -1.03 -1.97 2.41
C ASN A 285 -0.33 -2.42 1.10
N ILE A 286 0.93 -2.84 1.17
CA ILE A 286 1.66 -3.36 -0.02
C ILE A 286 1.01 -4.65 -0.53
N LEU A 287 0.75 -5.62 0.35
CA LEU A 287 0.15 -6.90 -0.03
C LEU A 287 -1.27 -6.70 -0.56
N THR A 288 -2.06 -5.83 0.07
CA THR A 288 -3.39 -5.43 -0.44
C THR A 288 -3.26 -4.80 -1.83
N THR A 289 -2.35 -3.85 -2.02
CA THR A 289 -2.14 -3.22 -3.34
C THR A 289 -1.83 -4.28 -4.40
N LEU A 290 -0.86 -5.16 -4.16
CA LEU A 290 -0.48 -6.21 -5.10
C LEU A 290 -1.63 -7.19 -5.39
N ALA A 291 -2.41 -7.56 -4.37
CA ALA A 291 -3.58 -8.41 -4.54
C ALA A 291 -4.66 -7.73 -5.38
N GLN A 292 -4.96 -6.45 -5.13
CA GLN A 292 -5.93 -5.69 -5.93
C GLN A 292 -5.48 -5.57 -7.40
N LEU A 293 -4.20 -5.31 -7.64
CA LEU A 293 -3.63 -5.30 -8.98
C LEU A 293 -3.73 -6.67 -9.67
N ALA A 294 -3.55 -7.77 -8.93
CA ALA A 294 -3.61 -9.13 -9.47
C ALA A 294 -5.03 -9.55 -9.89
N ILE A 295 -6.06 -9.11 -9.15
CA ILE A 295 -7.46 -9.47 -9.44
C ILE A 295 -8.17 -8.45 -10.35
N ALA A 296 -7.55 -7.31 -10.65
CA ALA A 296 -8.18 -6.24 -11.43
C ALA A 296 -8.53 -6.67 -12.86
N ASP A 297 -7.58 -7.27 -13.58
CA ASP A 297 -7.77 -7.81 -14.92
C ASP A 297 -6.62 -8.74 -15.34
N ASN A 298 -6.87 -9.60 -16.33
CA ASN A 298 -5.87 -10.59 -16.79
C ASN A 298 -4.56 -9.95 -17.27
N GLN A 299 -4.57 -8.75 -17.86
CA GLN A 299 -3.33 -8.11 -18.31
C GLN A 299 -2.48 -7.64 -17.12
N SER A 300 -3.14 -7.09 -16.09
CA SER A 300 -2.47 -6.72 -14.84
C SER A 300 -1.88 -7.94 -14.13
N LEU A 301 -2.62 -9.06 -14.10
CA LEU A 301 -2.11 -10.34 -13.60
C LEU A 301 -0.86 -10.80 -14.37
N THR A 302 -0.91 -10.82 -15.71
CA THR A 302 0.23 -11.18 -16.55
C THR A 302 1.43 -10.26 -16.30
N ALA A 303 1.22 -8.95 -16.18
CA ALA A 303 2.29 -8.00 -15.90
C ALA A 303 2.98 -8.24 -14.53
N LEU A 304 2.20 -8.59 -13.50
CA LEU A 304 2.75 -8.96 -12.19
C LEU A 304 3.54 -10.26 -12.26
N VAL A 305 3.01 -11.27 -12.96
CA VAL A 305 3.65 -12.58 -13.12
C VAL A 305 4.92 -12.47 -13.95
N ASP A 306 4.96 -11.63 -14.97
CA ASP A 306 6.14 -11.44 -15.83
C ASP A 306 7.24 -10.62 -15.13
N SER A 307 6.94 -9.97 -14.02
CA SER A 307 7.92 -9.24 -13.21
C SER A 307 8.84 -10.20 -12.46
N PRO A 308 10.15 -10.27 -12.81
CA PRO A 308 11.09 -11.15 -12.13
C PRO A 308 11.22 -10.92 -10.62
N PRO A 309 11.27 -9.67 -10.09
CA PRO A 309 11.50 -9.46 -8.67
C PRO A 309 10.29 -9.79 -7.79
N LEU A 310 9.06 -9.80 -8.31
CA LEU A 310 7.86 -9.92 -7.47
C LEU A 310 7.79 -11.26 -6.72
N LEU A 311 7.85 -12.37 -7.46
CA LEU A 311 7.78 -13.71 -6.87
C LEU A 311 8.94 -13.93 -5.88
N LEU A 312 10.15 -13.53 -6.27
CA LEU A 312 11.34 -13.66 -5.41
C LEU A 312 11.23 -12.81 -4.14
N SER A 313 10.65 -11.61 -4.24
CA SER A 313 10.43 -10.72 -3.10
C SER A 313 9.37 -11.27 -2.14
N LEU A 314 8.29 -11.86 -2.66
CA LEU A 314 7.28 -12.54 -1.84
C LEU A 314 7.89 -13.74 -1.11
N VAL A 315 8.69 -14.56 -1.79
CA VAL A 315 9.38 -15.70 -1.16
C VAL A 315 10.33 -15.25 -0.06
N SER A 316 11.14 -14.21 -0.32
CA SER A 316 12.04 -13.63 0.70
C SER A 316 11.26 -13.07 1.89
N PHE A 317 10.16 -12.35 1.64
CA PHE A 317 9.30 -11.81 2.69
C PHE A 317 8.68 -12.93 3.54
N ILE A 318 8.08 -13.94 2.91
CA ILE A 318 7.49 -15.11 3.59
C ILE A 318 8.54 -15.83 4.44
N TYR A 319 9.75 -16.04 3.92
CA TYR A 319 10.85 -16.65 4.68
C TYR A 319 11.22 -15.83 5.92
N HIS A 320 11.34 -14.50 5.80
CA HIS A 320 11.71 -13.68 6.96
C HIS A 320 10.58 -13.56 7.98
N VAL A 321 9.31 -13.50 7.54
CA VAL A 321 8.15 -13.48 8.44
C VAL A 321 8.01 -14.82 9.17
N THR A 322 8.09 -15.95 8.46
CA THR A 322 8.08 -17.28 9.11
C THR A 322 9.25 -17.45 10.07
N SER A 323 10.44 -16.96 9.72
CA SER A 323 11.61 -16.98 10.61
C SER A 323 11.50 -16.07 11.83
N ALA A 324 10.65 -15.03 11.79
CA ALA A 324 10.33 -14.21 12.95
C ALA A 324 9.28 -14.89 13.84
N ILE A 325 8.24 -15.47 13.23
CA ILE A 325 7.16 -16.19 13.94
C ILE A 325 7.71 -17.42 14.69
N TRP A 326 8.64 -18.20 14.10
CA TRP A 326 9.27 -19.39 14.72
C TRP A 326 10.48 -19.04 15.61
N SER A 327 10.66 -17.77 15.97
CA SER A 327 11.76 -17.31 16.81
C SER A 327 11.21 -16.60 18.05
N GLU A 328 11.07 -17.32 19.16
CA GLU A 328 10.56 -16.81 20.45
C GLU A 328 11.25 -15.50 20.88
N ILE A 329 12.57 -15.42 20.71
CA ILE A 329 13.37 -14.22 21.03
C ILE A 329 12.93 -13.00 20.21
N ALA A 330 12.60 -13.18 18.93
CA ALA A 330 12.23 -12.07 18.04
C ALA A 330 10.84 -11.51 18.38
N LEU A 331 9.97 -12.33 18.96
CA LEU A 331 8.64 -11.92 19.42
C LEU A 331 8.72 -11.30 20.83
N ALA A 332 9.51 -11.90 21.72
CA ALA A 332 9.70 -11.43 23.09
C ALA A 332 10.41 -10.07 23.19
N GLU A 333 11.34 -9.77 22.28
CA GLU A 333 12.05 -8.48 22.25
C GLU A 333 11.14 -7.28 21.88
N ASN A 334 9.96 -7.52 21.31
CA ASN A 334 9.05 -6.48 20.77
C ASN A 334 7.70 -6.41 21.51
N ALA A 335 7.67 -6.81 22.79
CA ALA A 335 6.51 -7.23 23.58
C ALA A 335 5.41 -6.19 23.93
N THR A 336 5.10 -5.19 23.09
CA THR A 336 3.98 -4.26 23.35
C THR A 336 2.91 -4.30 22.25
N GLY A 337 2.00 -5.27 22.30
CA GLY A 337 0.77 -5.28 21.48
C GLY A 337 0.52 -6.58 20.70
N ASN A 338 -0.46 -6.56 19.79
CA ASN A 338 -0.89 -7.73 18.98
C ASN A 338 0.03 -8.00 17.77
N HIS A 339 1.34 -7.92 17.95
CA HIS A 339 2.32 -8.02 16.84
C HIS A 339 2.27 -9.38 16.13
N GLU A 340 2.11 -10.45 16.89
CA GLU A 340 2.00 -11.83 16.38
C GLU A 340 0.84 -11.99 15.41
N THR A 341 -0.35 -11.52 15.80
CA THR A 341 -1.56 -11.57 14.96
C THR A 341 -1.32 -10.88 13.62
N CYS A 342 -0.64 -9.74 13.62
CA CYS A 342 -0.40 -8.98 12.41
C CYS A 342 0.67 -9.63 11.51
N LEU A 343 1.73 -10.23 12.09
CA LEU A 343 2.71 -11.00 11.33
C LEU A 343 2.04 -12.21 10.66
N VAL A 344 1.18 -12.92 11.39
CA VAL A 344 0.43 -14.07 10.86
C VAL A 344 -0.56 -13.64 9.77
N GLN A 345 -1.23 -12.49 9.94
CA GLN A 345 -2.10 -11.93 8.91
C GLN A 345 -1.32 -11.61 7.62
N ASN A 346 -0.18 -10.91 7.74
CA ASN A 346 0.68 -10.58 6.60
C ASN A 346 1.27 -11.83 5.94
N LEU A 347 1.66 -12.84 6.72
CA LEU A 347 2.10 -14.14 6.21
C LEU A 347 1.01 -14.80 5.37
N ARG A 348 -0.21 -14.88 5.92
CA ARG A 348 -1.37 -15.44 5.24
C ARG A 348 -1.64 -14.72 3.92
N SER A 349 -1.70 -13.39 3.94
CA SER A 349 -1.93 -12.59 2.73
C SER A 349 -0.82 -12.79 1.69
N ALA A 350 0.43 -12.89 2.11
CA ALA A 350 1.55 -13.13 1.21
C ALA A 350 1.51 -14.53 0.56
N VAL A 351 1.19 -15.58 1.34
CA VAL A 351 1.04 -16.95 0.81
C VAL A 351 -0.14 -17.06 -0.14
N GLN A 352 -1.28 -16.45 0.20
CA GLN A 352 -2.46 -16.41 -0.66
C GLN A 352 -2.17 -15.67 -1.98
N LEU A 353 -1.50 -14.53 -1.91
CA LEU A 353 -1.09 -13.77 -3.09
C LEU A 353 -0.13 -14.58 -3.97
N LEU A 354 0.91 -15.19 -3.37
CA LEU A 354 1.86 -16.01 -4.12
C LEU A 354 1.13 -17.19 -4.80
N HIS A 355 0.29 -17.92 -4.06
CA HIS A 355 -0.51 -19.00 -4.60
C HIS A 355 -1.37 -18.54 -5.79
N TYR A 356 -2.05 -17.40 -5.65
CA TYR A 356 -2.85 -16.83 -6.74
C TYR A 356 -2.01 -16.53 -7.99
N LEU A 357 -0.82 -15.93 -7.82
CA LEU A 357 0.10 -15.62 -8.92
C LEU A 357 0.72 -16.85 -9.58
N VAL A 358 0.79 -18.00 -8.90
CA VAL A 358 1.34 -19.25 -9.47
C VAL A 358 0.27 -20.04 -10.22
N PHE A 359 -0.93 -20.18 -9.66
CA PHE A 359 -1.92 -21.14 -10.16
C PHE A 359 -3.02 -20.54 -11.03
N THR A 360 -3.21 -19.21 -11.01
CA THR A 360 -4.25 -18.54 -11.81
C THR A 360 -3.85 -18.24 -13.25
N PRO A 361 -2.60 -17.81 -13.54
CA PRO A 361 -2.20 -17.48 -14.91
C PRO A 361 -2.15 -18.71 -15.81
N ASP A 362 -2.48 -18.51 -17.10
CA ASP A 362 -2.33 -19.51 -18.16
C ASP A 362 -1.50 -18.92 -19.31
N PRO A 363 -0.28 -19.43 -19.60
CA PRO A 363 0.38 -20.56 -18.92
C PRO A 363 0.89 -20.22 -17.51
N ALA A 364 0.92 -21.22 -16.64
CA ALA A 364 1.45 -21.07 -15.29
C ALA A 364 2.97 -20.76 -15.32
N PRO A 365 3.46 -19.83 -14.48
CA PRO A 365 4.89 -19.50 -14.40
C PRO A 365 5.72 -20.67 -13.87
N ASN A 366 6.90 -20.91 -14.47
CA ASN A 366 7.86 -21.89 -13.95
C ASN A 366 8.60 -21.33 -12.71
N ILE A 367 8.05 -21.57 -11.53
CA ILE A 367 8.58 -21.06 -10.26
C ILE A 367 9.94 -21.67 -9.94
N ARG A 368 10.11 -22.98 -10.16
CA ARG A 368 11.36 -23.69 -9.91
C ARG A 368 12.52 -23.06 -10.67
N GLU A 369 12.33 -22.79 -11.96
CA GLU A 369 13.34 -22.13 -12.80
C GLU A 369 13.66 -20.73 -12.29
N ARG A 370 12.65 -19.92 -11.96
CA ARG A 370 12.86 -18.56 -11.44
C ARG A 370 13.62 -18.53 -10.11
N LEU A 371 13.38 -19.50 -9.23
CA LEU A 371 14.10 -19.64 -7.96
C LEU A 371 15.55 -20.11 -8.15
N LEU A 372 15.79 -21.05 -9.07
CA LEU A 372 17.12 -21.57 -9.37
C LEU A 372 18.03 -20.54 -10.04
N TYR A 373 17.48 -19.76 -10.96
CA TYR A 373 18.21 -18.75 -11.73
C TYR A 373 18.07 -17.34 -11.17
N ALA A 374 17.61 -17.18 -9.92
CA ALA A 374 17.55 -15.90 -9.25
C ALA A 374 18.94 -15.24 -9.28
N THR A 375 19.06 -14.14 -10.03
CA THR A 375 20.35 -13.47 -10.26
C THR A 375 20.93 -12.91 -8.96
N ARG A 376 22.26 -12.88 -8.85
CA ARG A 376 23.03 -12.40 -7.68
C ARG A 376 22.47 -11.09 -7.14
N GLY A 377 22.32 -11.01 -5.81
CA GLY A 377 21.73 -9.85 -5.12
C GLY A 377 20.97 -10.26 -3.87
N PRO A 378 19.88 -9.56 -3.48
CA PRO A 378 19.10 -9.90 -2.29
C PRO A 378 18.36 -11.25 -2.38
N PHE A 379 18.30 -11.85 -3.57
CA PHE A 379 17.62 -13.11 -3.86
C PHE A 379 18.58 -14.32 -3.87
N ASN A 380 19.81 -14.15 -3.39
CA ASN A 380 20.73 -15.27 -3.28
C ASN A 380 20.17 -16.30 -2.28
N GLY A 381 20.07 -17.56 -2.71
CA GLY A 381 19.47 -18.62 -1.90
C GLY A 381 17.94 -18.63 -1.89
N SER A 382 17.26 -17.95 -2.83
CA SER A 382 15.79 -17.94 -2.91
C SER A 382 15.15 -19.33 -2.91
N ILE A 383 15.76 -20.32 -3.58
CA ILE A 383 15.26 -21.71 -3.51
C ILE A 383 15.31 -22.29 -2.10
N HIS A 384 16.36 -22.00 -1.33
CA HIS A 384 16.48 -22.44 0.05
C HIS A 384 15.48 -21.71 0.95
N PHE A 385 15.32 -20.40 0.78
CA PHE A 385 14.30 -19.63 1.49
C PHE A 385 12.91 -20.22 1.25
N PHE A 386 12.60 -20.55 0.00
CA PHE A 386 11.37 -21.21 -0.38
C PHE A 386 11.19 -22.56 0.34
N ILE A 387 12.14 -23.49 0.18
CA ILE A 387 12.05 -24.84 0.76
C ILE A 387 11.86 -24.78 2.27
N VAL A 388 12.64 -23.96 2.98
CA VAL A 388 12.54 -23.84 4.44
C VAL A 388 11.22 -23.23 4.87
N SER A 389 10.78 -22.13 4.24
CA SER A 389 9.54 -21.47 4.65
C SER A 389 8.32 -22.32 4.33
N PHE A 390 8.25 -22.91 3.14
CA PHE A 390 7.09 -23.71 2.74
C PHE A 390 7.09 -25.09 3.38
N GLY A 391 8.25 -25.70 3.66
CA GLY A 391 8.33 -26.92 4.47
C GLY A 391 7.77 -26.72 5.88
N ARG A 392 8.12 -25.60 6.55
CA ARG A 392 7.54 -25.24 7.85
C ARG A 392 6.04 -25.04 7.81
N LEU A 393 5.52 -24.35 6.78
CA LEU A 393 4.09 -24.05 6.67
C LEU A 393 3.25 -25.26 6.25
N ALA A 394 3.82 -26.12 5.40
CA ALA A 394 3.18 -27.35 4.92
C ALA A 394 3.16 -28.43 6.01
N PHE A 395 4.29 -28.69 6.66
CA PHE A 395 4.44 -29.88 7.50
C PHE A 395 4.69 -29.58 8.97
N GLY A 396 5.25 -28.40 9.28
CA GLY A 396 5.53 -28.00 10.66
C GLY A 396 4.28 -27.61 11.44
N ASP A 397 4.36 -27.76 12.76
CA ASP A 397 3.34 -27.25 13.66
C ASP A 397 3.60 -25.78 14.04
N PRO A 398 2.52 -24.99 14.23
CA PRO A 398 2.66 -23.63 14.73
C PRO A 398 3.34 -23.62 16.11
N PRO A 399 4.21 -22.65 16.42
CA PRO A 399 4.85 -22.56 17.72
C PRO A 399 3.85 -22.47 18.88
N ASP A 400 4.13 -23.18 19.97
CA ASP A 400 3.23 -23.31 21.13
C ASP A 400 2.94 -22.00 21.87
N TYR A 401 3.82 -21.01 21.75
CA TYR A 401 3.64 -19.70 22.37
C TYR A 401 2.64 -18.80 21.63
N LEU A 402 2.22 -19.16 20.42
CA LEU A 402 1.22 -18.40 19.68
C LEU A 402 -0.18 -18.62 20.24
N ASP A 403 -1.01 -17.58 20.18
CA ASP A 403 -2.42 -17.74 20.52
C ASP A 403 -3.15 -18.73 19.59
N THR A 404 -4.33 -19.18 20.03
CA THR A 404 -5.13 -20.18 19.30
C THR A 404 -5.58 -19.67 17.93
N ASN A 405 -5.82 -18.37 17.80
CA ASN A 405 -6.25 -17.75 16.54
C ASN A 405 -5.12 -17.71 15.51
N CYS A 406 -3.91 -17.29 15.91
CA CYS A 406 -2.72 -17.28 15.07
C CYS A 406 -2.36 -18.70 14.64
N SER A 407 -2.37 -19.64 15.58
CA SER A 407 -2.12 -21.05 15.30
C SER A 407 -3.13 -21.62 14.31
N LYS A 408 -4.42 -21.27 14.44
CA LYS A 408 -5.45 -21.66 13.47
C LYS A 408 -5.19 -21.03 12.10
N ALA A 409 -4.87 -19.74 12.03
CA ALA A 409 -4.62 -19.03 10.78
C ALA A 409 -3.40 -19.60 10.01
N ILE A 410 -2.36 -20.04 10.70
CA ILE A 410 -1.22 -20.75 10.09
C ILE A 410 -1.68 -22.11 9.52
N ARG A 411 -2.49 -22.87 10.26
CA ARG A 411 -3.02 -24.15 9.74
C ARG A 411 -3.94 -23.97 8.53
N GLU A 412 -4.69 -22.86 8.45
CA GLU A 412 -5.56 -22.55 7.30
C GLU A 412 -4.80 -22.36 5.99
N ILE A 413 -3.51 -21.99 6.03
CA ILE A 413 -2.67 -21.82 4.82
C ILE A 413 -1.81 -23.04 4.49
N ARG A 414 -1.93 -24.13 5.24
CA ARG A 414 -1.16 -25.37 5.04
C ARG A 414 -1.34 -25.95 3.64
N GLY A 415 -2.58 -26.17 3.22
CA GLY A 415 -2.87 -26.74 1.89
C GLY A 415 -2.40 -25.86 0.72
N LEU A 416 -2.42 -24.53 0.87
CA LEU A 416 -1.86 -23.61 -0.14
C LEU A 416 -0.33 -23.73 -0.20
N SER A 417 0.30 -23.95 0.96
CA SER A 417 1.75 -24.08 1.10
C SER A 417 2.27 -25.41 0.55
N GLU A 418 1.53 -26.50 0.79
CA GLU A 418 1.79 -27.83 0.19
C GLU A 418 1.73 -27.76 -1.33
N ALA A 419 0.63 -27.23 -1.89
CA ALA A 419 0.47 -27.10 -3.33
C ALA A 419 1.61 -26.27 -3.96
N LEU A 420 1.99 -25.15 -3.32
CA LEU A 420 3.15 -24.35 -3.76
C LEU A 420 4.46 -25.14 -3.69
N LEU A 421 4.70 -25.90 -2.62
CA LEU A 421 5.91 -26.68 -2.44
C LEU A 421 6.08 -27.74 -3.54
N GLU A 422 4.99 -28.44 -3.87
CA GLU A 422 4.95 -29.45 -4.94
C GLU A 422 5.27 -28.87 -6.33
N THR A 423 5.07 -27.56 -6.56
CA THR A 423 5.47 -26.94 -7.85
C THR A 423 6.98 -26.78 -8.01
N VAL A 424 7.75 -26.88 -6.93
CA VAL A 424 9.20 -26.60 -6.92
C VAL A 424 10.00 -27.86 -6.57
N VAL A 425 9.49 -28.68 -5.67
CA VAL A 425 10.14 -29.89 -5.16
C VAL A 425 9.29 -31.09 -5.55
N ASP A 426 9.88 -32.05 -6.25
CA ASP A 426 9.22 -33.27 -6.71
C ASP A 426 9.95 -34.51 -6.19
N GLY A 427 9.19 -35.58 -5.92
CA GLY A 427 9.74 -36.89 -5.60
C GLY A 427 10.28 -37.01 -4.16
N PRO A 428 11.35 -37.80 -3.91
CA PRO A 428 11.80 -38.15 -2.55
C PRO A 428 12.31 -36.97 -1.73
N GLU A 429 12.56 -35.82 -2.36
CA GLU A 429 12.94 -34.58 -1.67
C GLU A 429 11.80 -34.04 -0.80
N VAL A 430 10.53 -34.22 -1.22
CA VAL A 430 9.36 -33.82 -0.43
C VAL A 430 9.27 -34.64 0.85
N ASP A 431 9.52 -35.95 0.77
CA ASP A 431 9.54 -36.86 1.92
C ASP A 431 10.66 -36.47 2.91
N GLY A 432 11.82 -36.06 2.39
CA GLY A 432 12.92 -35.54 3.21
C GLY A 432 12.54 -34.25 3.94
N ILE A 433 11.84 -33.32 3.28
CA ILE A 433 11.35 -32.08 3.92
C ILE A 433 10.29 -32.40 4.98
N TYR A 434 9.38 -33.33 4.68
CA TYR A 434 8.36 -33.79 5.61
C TYR A 434 8.99 -34.35 6.89
N ALA A 435 9.97 -35.25 6.76
CA ALA A 435 10.68 -35.84 7.90
C ALA A 435 11.46 -34.84 8.75
N VAL A 436 11.89 -33.70 8.18
CA VAL A 436 12.62 -32.66 8.90
C VAL A 436 11.70 -31.75 9.70
N PHE A 437 10.46 -31.51 9.24
CA PHE A 437 9.56 -30.54 9.85
C PHE A 437 8.39 -31.13 10.63
N ARG A 438 8.05 -32.41 10.41
CA ARG A 438 7.29 -33.16 11.40
C ARG A 438 8.25 -33.55 12.51
N ASP A 439 7.98 -33.11 13.73
CA ASP A 439 8.71 -33.55 14.90
C ASP A 439 8.79 -35.08 14.90
N SER A 440 10.01 -35.61 14.95
CA SER A 440 10.33 -37.03 15.03
C SER A 440 9.79 -37.73 16.28
N ASP A 441 9.05 -37.01 17.13
CA ASP A 441 8.56 -37.48 18.42
C ASP A 441 7.16 -38.13 18.34
N GLU A 442 6.41 -37.97 17.22
CA GLU A 442 5.13 -38.67 17.04
C GLU A 442 5.25 -40.05 16.34
N ASP A 443 6.33 -40.27 15.57
CA ASP A 443 6.54 -41.54 14.83
C ASP A 443 7.41 -42.57 15.59
N GLU A 444 7.87 -42.27 16.82
CA GLU A 444 8.48 -43.26 17.73
C GLU A 444 7.45 -44.16 18.47
N ASN A 445 6.20 -44.21 17.99
CA ASN A 445 5.21 -45.22 18.39
C ASN A 445 4.98 -46.29 17.32
N ILE A 446 6.00 -46.59 16.51
CA ILE A 446 6.07 -47.88 15.81
C ILE A 446 6.48 -48.91 16.87
N PRO A 447 5.62 -49.85 17.29
CA PRO A 447 6.05 -50.94 18.16
C PRO A 447 7.20 -51.67 17.46
N PRO A 448 8.29 -52.03 18.18
CA PRO A 448 9.42 -52.69 17.56
C PRO A 448 8.88 -53.95 16.89
N SER A 449 8.90 -53.99 15.57
CA SER A 449 8.69 -55.24 14.85
C SER A 449 9.79 -56.18 15.30
N GLU A 450 9.41 -57.20 16.06
CA GLU A 450 10.26 -58.34 16.40
C GLU A 450 10.67 -59.06 15.11
N GLU A 451 11.63 -58.50 14.37
CA GLU A 451 12.40 -59.24 13.40
C GLU A 451 13.74 -59.56 14.08
N ARG A 452 13.74 -60.70 14.78
CA ARG A 452 14.95 -61.39 15.21
C ARG A 452 15.82 -61.63 13.98
N VAL A 453 16.78 -60.74 13.75
CA VAL A 453 17.93 -61.04 12.91
C VAL A 453 18.83 -61.96 13.74
N GLU A 454 18.72 -63.27 13.52
CA GLU A 454 19.70 -64.22 14.00
C GLU A 454 21.06 -63.86 13.40
N ALA A 455 22.00 -63.50 14.27
CA ALA A 455 23.39 -63.26 13.92
C ALA A 455 23.99 -64.54 13.35
N SER A 456 24.09 -64.63 12.02
CA SER A 456 24.95 -65.61 11.37
C SER A 456 26.40 -65.25 11.70
N VAL A 457 27.03 -66.12 12.48
CA VAL A 457 28.44 -66.08 12.86
C VAL A 457 29.28 -66.20 11.58
N ALA A 458 29.78 -65.08 11.08
CA ALA A 458 30.78 -65.05 10.03
C ALA A 458 32.16 -65.31 10.65
N ASP A 459 32.82 -66.36 10.18
CA ASP A 459 34.21 -66.33 9.71
C ASP A 459 35.16 -65.31 10.40
N GLU A 460 35.46 -65.55 11.69
CA GLU A 460 36.54 -64.88 12.42
C GLU A 460 37.54 -65.89 13.05
N GLU A 461 37.78 -67.04 12.40
CA GLU A 461 38.73 -68.07 12.91
C GLU A 461 39.97 -68.29 12.02
N GLU A 462 40.26 -67.44 11.03
CA GLU A 462 41.41 -67.64 10.12
C GLU A 462 42.35 -66.42 9.95
N ALA A 463 42.32 -65.46 10.87
CA ALA A 463 43.22 -64.29 10.83
C ALA A 463 43.99 -63.99 12.14
N LEU A 464 43.93 -64.88 13.15
CA LEU A 464 44.59 -64.68 14.45
C LEU A 464 45.62 -65.75 14.84
N ASN A 465 45.89 -66.74 13.98
CA ASN A 465 47.04 -67.64 14.14
C ASN A 465 48.06 -67.32 13.05
N MET A 466 49.08 -66.52 13.39
CA MET A 466 50.47 -66.54 12.87
C MET A 466 51.20 -65.22 13.12
N VAL A 467 51.12 -64.65 14.33
CA VAL A 467 52.17 -63.75 14.85
C VAL A 467 52.19 -63.87 16.38
N VAL A 468 53.20 -64.59 16.89
CA VAL A 468 53.94 -64.43 18.16
C VAL A 468 54.44 -65.82 18.55
N ASP A 469 55.67 -66.12 18.18
CA ASP A 469 56.61 -66.86 19.01
C ASP A 469 58.02 -66.53 18.49
N ASP A 470 58.52 -65.40 19.00
CA ASP A 470 59.95 -65.10 19.10
C ASP A 470 60.09 -64.14 20.29
N GLU A 471 60.49 -64.67 21.46
CA GLU A 471 61.65 -64.18 22.23
C GLU A 471 61.92 -65.07 23.47
N ASP A 472 63.20 -65.45 23.60
CA ASP A 472 63.96 -65.83 24.80
C ASP A 472 63.80 -67.22 25.46
N TYR A 473 64.60 -68.20 24.98
CA TYR A 473 65.79 -68.75 25.70
C TYR A 473 66.66 -69.64 24.79
#